data_AF-A0A965DNH4-F1
#
_entry.id   AF-A0A965DNH4-F1
#
_cell.length_a   1.000
_cell.length_b   1.000
_cell.length_c   1.000
_cell.angle_alpha   90.00
_cell.angle_beta   90.00
_cell.angle_gamma   90.00
#
_symmetry.space_group_name_H-M   'P 1'
#
loop_
_entity.id
_entity.type
_entity.pdbx_description
1 polymer ?
#
loop_
_entity_poly.entity_id
_entity_poly.type
_entity_poly.pdbx_seq_one_letter_code
_entity_poly.pdbx_strand_id
1 'polypeptide(L)'
;MVNADSASLTVAGVKGNTWIVVANANAFFAGAWVRIRQQDADLVTSNWALNSVGQLVKVDSIVGDTLYLHSPLRLDYPLNRLPKVVRIAMKRNIGLECLSLERMDNTAPEQASVIHFAYAENCWFSGLESNKTTFGHVEFESVANSKVEKSYFHDAFDYGGGGRGYGVVMHFTTNECLIENNVFKHLRHSILLQAGSNGNVAAFNHSTDPYWTNSNPLLAGNSAGELVLHGNYVYANLFEQNDVQNIVVDNSHGANGPYNTFLRNRASLYGIFFSDNTSPSQNFIGNEIPNSNFPYSSVNYTILGNDQFSYGNNNKGTVAPAGTSNLLDTSYYYSVKPDFVQGYQWGRIGLPNAMNSAKVPSTNRFEGNDIFAGACGKEDYYAGLSERAKYEVYPNPVSETLWVRGAGQGEMYRIFDLQGRLWIGGVVTTDLQPISVGHLPQGMYLWSCGERVERFVKN
;
A
#
# COMPACT_ATOMS: atom_id res chain seq x y z
N MET A 1 -22.30 -17.65 -14.07
CA MET A 1 -23.45 -17.06 -13.33
C MET A 1 -24.62 -16.90 -14.28
N VAL A 2 -25.83 -17.26 -13.83
CA VAL A 2 -27.07 -17.24 -14.61
C VAL A 2 -27.57 -15.80 -14.76
N ASN A 3 -27.93 -15.43 -15.98
CA ASN A 3 -28.30 -14.09 -16.47
C ASN A 3 -29.61 -13.48 -15.89
N ALA A 4 -30.17 -14.03 -14.80
CA ALA A 4 -31.51 -13.66 -14.32
C ALA A 4 -31.54 -12.44 -13.36
N ASP A 5 -30.42 -12.12 -12.69
CA ASP A 5 -30.38 -11.10 -11.63
C ASP A 5 -29.60 -9.84 -12.06
N SER A 6 -30.08 -9.17 -13.11
CA SER A 6 -29.50 -7.90 -13.55
C SER A 6 -30.56 -6.83 -13.79
N ALA A 7 -30.20 -5.58 -13.58
CA ALA A 7 -31.03 -4.42 -13.90
C ALA A 7 -30.20 -3.32 -14.54
N SER A 8 -30.76 -2.61 -15.51
CA SER A 8 -30.17 -1.39 -16.05
C SER A 8 -30.36 -0.23 -15.07
N LEU A 9 -29.43 0.72 -15.06
CA LEU A 9 -29.68 1.99 -14.38
C LEU A 9 -30.71 2.81 -15.16
N THR A 10 -31.59 3.52 -14.45
CA THR A 10 -32.58 4.47 -15.03
C THR A 10 -32.16 5.92 -14.85
N VAL A 11 -31.20 6.18 -13.97
CA VAL A 11 -30.54 7.47 -13.75
C VAL A 11 -29.04 7.28 -13.88
N ALA A 12 -28.33 8.25 -14.47
CA ALA A 12 -26.88 8.19 -14.58
C ALA A 12 -26.24 8.09 -13.19
N GLY A 13 -25.32 7.14 -12.99
CA GLY A 13 -24.52 7.06 -11.78
C GLY A 13 -23.46 8.16 -11.79
N VAL A 14 -23.32 8.89 -10.68
CA VAL A 14 -22.31 9.96 -10.55
C VAL A 14 -21.25 9.50 -9.56
N LYS A 15 -19.98 9.65 -9.92
CA LYS A 15 -18.83 9.35 -9.06
C LYS A 15 -19.01 10.08 -7.71
N GLY A 16 -18.79 9.35 -6.62
CA GLY A 16 -18.98 9.84 -5.26
C GLY A 16 -20.36 9.55 -4.67
N ASN A 17 -21.38 9.26 -5.48
CA ASN A 17 -22.69 8.86 -4.95
C ASN A 17 -22.61 7.50 -4.26
N THR A 18 -23.40 7.33 -3.19
CA THR A 18 -23.59 6.05 -2.48
C THR A 18 -24.93 5.41 -2.83
N TRP A 19 -25.49 5.72 -4.00
CA TRP A 19 -26.77 5.18 -4.45
C TRP A 19 -26.84 5.12 -5.98
N ILE A 20 -27.70 4.23 -6.48
CA ILE A 20 -28.05 4.07 -7.89
C ILE A 20 -29.55 3.76 -8.03
N VAL A 21 -30.15 4.20 -9.13
CA VAL A 21 -31.56 3.92 -9.45
C VAL A 21 -31.63 2.90 -10.57
N VAL A 22 -32.39 1.82 -10.38
CA VAL A 22 -32.43 0.70 -11.32
C VAL A 22 -33.85 0.43 -11.83
N ALA A 23 -33.95 -0.14 -13.03
CA ALA A 23 -35.24 -0.48 -13.63
C ALA A 23 -35.98 -1.61 -12.90
N ASN A 24 -35.26 -2.44 -12.14
CA ASN A 24 -35.84 -3.55 -11.38
C ASN A 24 -35.05 -3.82 -10.09
N ALA A 25 -35.52 -3.26 -8.97
CA ALA A 25 -34.89 -3.48 -7.66
C ALA A 25 -35.19 -4.86 -7.05
N ASN A 26 -36.23 -5.56 -7.52
CA ASN A 26 -36.65 -6.86 -6.96
C ASN A 26 -35.61 -7.99 -7.15
N ALA A 27 -34.62 -7.79 -8.03
CA ALA A 27 -33.51 -8.72 -8.23
C ALA A 27 -32.43 -8.62 -7.13
N PHE A 28 -32.55 -7.66 -6.20
CA PHE A 28 -31.56 -7.33 -5.19
C PHE A 28 -32.16 -7.33 -3.79
N PHE A 29 -31.28 -7.38 -2.79
CA PHE A 29 -31.63 -7.31 -1.38
C PHE A 29 -30.46 -6.69 -0.59
N ALA A 30 -30.75 -6.13 0.58
CA ALA A 30 -29.72 -5.61 1.49
C ALA A 30 -28.67 -6.68 1.82
N GLY A 31 -27.39 -6.32 1.73
CA GLY A 31 -26.25 -7.21 1.89
C GLY A 31 -25.86 -8.01 0.65
N ALA A 32 -26.61 -7.91 -0.46
CA ALA A 32 -26.23 -8.54 -1.72
C ALA A 32 -24.96 -7.88 -2.30
N TRP A 33 -24.05 -8.69 -2.83
CA TRP A 33 -22.95 -8.20 -3.65
C TRP A 33 -23.41 -8.00 -5.08
N VAL A 34 -23.03 -6.86 -5.66
CA VAL A 34 -23.30 -6.53 -7.05
C VAL A 34 -22.05 -6.06 -7.77
N ARG A 35 -21.97 -6.32 -9.08
CA ARG A 35 -21.06 -5.63 -10.00
C ARG A 35 -21.83 -4.59 -10.77
N ILE A 36 -21.38 -3.35 -10.68
CA ILE A 36 -21.81 -2.25 -11.55
C ILE A 36 -20.84 -2.21 -12.71
N ARG A 37 -21.35 -2.39 -13.93
CA ARG A 37 -20.56 -2.37 -15.17
C ARG A 37 -21.24 -1.51 -16.22
N GLN A 38 -20.49 -1.13 -17.24
CA GLN A 38 -20.98 -0.43 -18.43
C GLN A 38 -20.36 -1.05 -19.67
N GLN A 39 -20.84 -0.69 -20.86
CA GLN A 39 -20.10 -0.98 -22.09
C GLN A 39 -18.72 -0.34 -21.97
N ASP A 40 -17.65 -1.12 -22.11
CA ASP A 40 -16.26 -0.72 -21.84
C ASP A 40 -15.30 -1.05 -22.99
N ALA A 41 -15.83 -1.43 -24.17
CA ALA A 41 -15.04 -1.82 -25.32
C ALA A 41 -14.09 -0.72 -25.85
N ASP A 42 -14.38 0.55 -25.56
CA ASP A 42 -13.53 1.71 -25.84
C ASP A 42 -12.50 2.01 -24.73
N LEU A 43 -12.65 1.39 -23.56
CA LEU A 43 -11.74 1.57 -22.41
C LEU A 43 -10.69 0.46 -22.31
N VAL A 44 -10.98 -0.72 -22.85
CA VAL A 44 -10.08 -1.87 -22.80
C VAL A 44 -9.51 -2.17 -24.18
N THR A 45 -8.26 -2.62 -24.24
CA THR A 45 -7.62 -3.02 -25.51
C THR A 45 -7.75 -4.52 -25.76
N SER A 46 -7.79 -5.32 -24.71
CA SER A 46 -7.81 -6.77 -24.82
C SER A 46 -9.23 -7.32 -24.75
N ASN A 47 -9.62 -8.16 -25.72
CA ASN A 47 -10.94 -8.81 -25.73
C ASN A 47 -11.25 -9.60 -24.46
N TRP A 48 -10.23 -10.20 -23.83
CA TRP A 48 -10.38 -10.94 -22.58
C TRP A 48 -10.75 -10.05 -21.39
N ALA A 49 -10.55 -8.73 -21.48
CA ALA A 49 -10.88 -7.76 -20.43
C ALA A 49 -12.25 -7.07 -20.62
N LEU A 50 -13.02 -7.43 -21.65
CA LEU A 50 -14.35 -6.86 -21.86
C LEU A 50 -15.28 -7.10 -20.66
N ASN A 51 -16.04 -6.08 -20.28
CA ASN A 51 -16.93 -6.03 -19.11
C ASN A 51 -16.21 -6.09 -17.75
N SER A 52 -14.91 -5.81 -17.70
CA SER A 52 -14.13 -5.77 -16.46
C SER A 52 -14.10 -4.38 -15.82
N VAL A 53 -14.35 -3.32 -16.60
CA VAL A 53 -14.37 -1.96 -16.07
C VAL A 53 -15.67 -1.70 -15.33
N GLY A 54 -15.56 -1.56 -14.02
CA GLY A 54 -16.71 -1.43 -13.15
C GLY A 54 -16.32 -1.42 -11.68
N GLN A 55 -17.27 -1.73 -10.81
CA GLN A 55 -17.06 -1.75 -9.37
C GLN A 55 -17.84 -2.91 -8.74
N LEU A 56 -17.19 -3.66 -7.86
CA LEU A 56 -17.89 -4.54 -6.93
C LEU A 56 -18.32 -3.71 -5.72
N VAL A 57 -19.57 -3.87 -5.29
CA VAL A 57 -20.07 -3.15 -4.11
C VAL A 57 -21.19 -3.95 -3.46
N LYS A 58 -21.31 -3.82 -2.15
CA LYS A 58 -22.39 -4.41 -1.37
C LYS A 58 -23.55 -3.43 -1.26
N VAL A 59 -24.76 -3.91 -1.48
CA VAL A 59 -26.00 -3.14 -1.28
C VAL A 59 -26.21 -2.97 0.23
N ASP A 60 -26.32 -1.74 0.69
CA ASP A 60 -26.64 -1.40 2.08
C ASP A 60 -28.14 -1.57 2.34
N SER A 61 -28.96 -0.84 1.59
CA SER A 61 -30.42 -0.80 1.72
C SER A 61 -31.10 -0.53 0.38
N ILE A 62 -32.41 -0.77 0.31
CA ILE A 62 -33.22 -0.55 -0.90
C ILE A 62 -34.47 0.24 -0.50
N VAL A 63 -34.74 1.33 -1.22
CA VAL A 63 -35.96 2.13 -1.06
C VAL A 63 -36.56 2.36 -2.46
N GLY A 64 -37.73 1.76 -2.72
CA GLY A 64 -38.34 1.82 -4.04
C GLY A 64 -37.44 1.18 -5.12
N ASP A 65 -37.06 1.98 -6.11
CA ASP A 65 -36.17 1.60 -7.22
C ASP A 65 -34.69 1.96 -6.96
N THR A 66 -34.38 2.51 -5.79
CA THR A 66 -33.06 3.00 -5.44
C THR A 66 -32.32 2.01 -4.53
N LEU A 67 -31.10 1.65 -4.94
CA LEU A 67 -30.16 0.83 -4.17
C LEU A 67 -29.15 1.77 -3.52
N TYR A 68 -29.04 1.74 -2.20
CA TYR A 68 -27.97 2.40 -1.45
C TYR A 68 -26.78 1.44 -1.30
N LEU A 69 -25.57 1.97 -1.35
CA LEU A 69 -24.32 1.24 -1.50
C LEU A 69 -23.40 1.51 -0.32
N HIS A 70 -22.67 0.48 0.15
CA HIS A 70 -21.69 0.63 1.22
C HIS A 70 -20.48 1.49 0.83
N SER A 71 -20.14 1.53 -0.46
CA SER A 71 -19.01 2.31 -0.98
C SER A 71 -19.50 3.28 -2.05
N PRO A 72 -18.95 4.51 -2.12
CA PRO A 72 -19.28 5.45 -3.18
C PRO A 72 -18.84 4.91 -4.55
N LEU A 73 -19.54 5.34 -5.60
CA LEU A 73 -19.17 5.04 -6.99
C LEU A 73 -17.81 5.67 -7.31
N ARG A 74 -16.90 4.89 -7.89
CA ARG A 74 -15.55 5.36 -8.30
C ARG A 74 -15.50 5.91 -9.72
N LEU A 75 -16.53 5.65 -10.51
CA LEU A 75 -16.73 6.16 -11.87
C LEU A 75 -18.13 6.76 -12.03
N ASP A 76 -18.26 7.62 -13.02
CA ASP A 76 -19.55 7.95 -13.60
C ASP A 76 -20.05 6.80 -14.47
N TYR A 77 -21.37 6.59 -14.48
CA TYR A 77 -22.07 5.59 -15.26
C TYR A 77 -23.15 6.28 -16.11
N PRO A 78 -22.78 6.95 -17.21
CA PRO A 78 -23.74 7.64 -18.06
C PRO A 78 -24.64 6.64 -18.80
N LEU A 79 -25.92 6.97 -18.97
CA LEU A 79 -26.91 6.06 -19.54
C LEU A 79 -26.61 5.63 -20.98
N ASN A 80 -25.87 6.44 -21.75
CA ASN A 80 -25.43 6.11 -23.11
C ASN A 80 -24.39 4.98 -23.17
N ARG A 81 -23.77 4.61 -22.04
CA ARG A 81 -22.88 3.43 -21.92
C ARG A 81 -23.62 2.18 -21.43
N LEU A 82 -24.95 2.23 -21.39
CA LEU A 82 -25.84 1.13 -20.99
C LEU A 82 -25.42 0.45 -19.66
N PRO A 83 -25.24 1.22 -18.57
CA PRO A 83 -24.80 0.68 -17.29
C PRO A 83 -25.79 -0.34 -16.71
N LYS A 84 -25.25 -1.41 -16.13
CA LYS A 84 -25.98 -2.53 -15.55
C LYS A 84 -25.44 -2.88 -14.17
N VAL A 85 -26.35 -3.23 -13.28
CA VAL A 85 -26.06 -3.87 -12.00
C VAL A 85 -26.32 -5.36 -12.17
N VAL A 86 -25.35 -6.19 -11.77
CA VAL A 86 -25.45 -7.65 -11.83
C VAL A 86 -25.19 -8.20 -10.43
N ARG A 87 -26.12 -8.98 -9.88
CA ARG A 87 -25.90 -9.65 -8.59
C ARG A 87 -24.83 -10.73 -8.73
N ILE A 88 -23.92 -10.81 -7.76
CA ILE A 88 -22.83 -11.78 -7.71
C ILE A 88 -22.92 -12.58 -6.41
N ALA A 89 -22.74 -13.90 -6.53
CA ALA A 89 -22.61 -14.78 -5.38
C ALA A 89 -21.12 -14.86 -4.97
N MET A 90 -20.77 -14.13 -3.91
CA MET A 90 -19.40 -14.14 -3.37
C MET A 90 -19.22 -15.27 -2.35
N LYS A 91 -18.08 -15.97 -2.42
CA LYS A 91 -17.56 -16.78 -1.31
C LYS A 91 -16.98 -15.84 -0.25
N ARG A 92 -17.08 -16.16 1.04
CA ARG A 92 -16.71 -15.21 2.09
C ARG A 92 -16.07 -15.85 3.31
N ASN A 93 -15.30 -15.05 4.05
CA ASN A 93 -14.72 -15.41 5.33
C ASN A 93 -13.77 -16.60 5.23
N ILE A 94 -12.90 -16.60 4.21
CA ILE A 94 -11.93 -17.68 3.99
C ILE A 94 -10.53 -17.14 4.31
N GLY A 95 -9.85 -17.82 5.22
CA GLY A 95 -8.50 -17.49 5.67
C GLY A 95 -7.50 -18.57 5.31
N LEU A 96 -6.30 -18.15 4.90
CA LEU A 96 -5.11 -19.00 4.86
C LEU A 96 -4.03 -18.35 5.71
N GLU A 97 -3.55 -19.06 6.72
CA GLU A 97 -2.57 -18.50 7.65
C GLU A 97 -1.50 -19.53 8.00
N CYS A 98 -0.27 -19.04 8.13
CA CYS A 98 0.82 -19.76 8.81
C CYS A 98 1.18 -21.11 8.21
N LEU A 99 1.36 -21.11 6.90
CA LEU A 99 1.73 -22.29 6.12
C LEU A 99 2.71 -21.92 5.02
N SER A 100 3.45 -22.93 4.55
CA SER A 100 4.36 -22.84 3.41
C SER A 100 3.79 -23.66 2.25
N LEU A 101 3.84 -23.08 1.05
CA LEU A 101 3.37 -23.68 -0.20
C LEU A 101 4.51 -23.72 -1.20
N GLU A 102 5.00 -24.91 -1.53
CA GLU A 102 5.91 -25.10 -2.65
C GLU A 102 5.17 -25.68 -3.84
N ARG A 103 5.27 -25.01 -4.99
CA ARG A 103 4.77 -25.56 -6.23
C ARG A 103 5.81 -26.50 -6.86
N MET A 104 5.39 -27.74 -7.13
CA MET A 104 6.27 -28.79 -7.62
C MET A 104 6.33 -28.88 -9.16
N ASP A 105 5.35 -28.34 -9.86
CA ASP A 105 5.16 -28.49 -11.29
C ASP A 105 5.19 -27.14 -12.06
N ASN A 106 5.75 -27.16 -13.26
CA ASN A 106 5.64 -26.05 -14.21
C ASN A 106 4.52 -26.38 -15.21
N THR A 107 3.42 -25.60 -15.18
CA THR A 107 2.28 -25.81 -16.09
C THR A 107 2.35 -24.99 -17.37
N ALA A 108 3.47 -24.33 -17.68
CA ALA A 108 3.60 -23.58 -18.92
C ALA A 108 3.28 -24.47 -20.15
N PRO A 109 2.54 -23.95 -21.16
CA PRO A 109 2.15 -22.56 -21.33
C PRO A 109 0.86 -22.14 -20.58
N GLU A 110 0.21 -23.03 -19.83
CA GLU A 110 -0.97 -22.67 -19.04
C GLU A 110 -0.61 -21.71 -17.90
N GLN A 111 -1.49 -20.74 -17.65
CA GLN A 111 -1.40 -19.87 -16.48
C GLN A 111 -2.11 -20.55 -15.32
N ALA A 112 -1.36 -20.90 -14.28
CA ALA A 112 -1.92 -21.46 -13.05
C ALA A 112 -1.28 -20.77 -11.85
N SER A 113 -2.12 -20.31 -10.94
CA SER A 113 -1.69 -19.68 -9.69
C SER A 113 -1.61 -20.69 -8.56
N VAL A 114 -0.81 -20.40 -7.53
CA VAL A 114 -0.74 -21.26 -6.33
C VAL A 114 -2.03 -21.14 -5.54
N ILE A 115 -2.52 -19.90 -5.37
CA ILE A 115 -3.79 -19.58 -4.72
C ILE A 115 -4.62 -18.75 -5.71
N HIS A 116 -5.79 -19.25 -6.11
CA HIS A 116 -6.73 -18.50 -6.97
C HIS A 116 -8.07 -18.34 -6.27
N PHE A 117 -8.45 -17.09 -6.03
CA PHE A 117 -9.75 -16.71 -5.47
C PHE A 117 -10.53 -15.96 -6.54
N ALA A 118 -11.67 -16.54 -6.92
CA ALA A 118 -12.61 -15.94 -7.84
C ALA A 118 -13.96 -15.69 -7.16
N TYR A 119 -14.50 -14.47 -7.30
CA TYR A 119 -15.77 -14.05 -6.70
C TYR A 119 -15.78 -14.30 -5.19
N ALA A 120 -14.88 -13.65 -4.47
CA ALA A 120 -14.74 -13.79 -3.02
C ALA A 120 -14.71 -12.43 -2.31
N GLU A 121 -15.05 -12.41 -1.02
CA GLU A 121 -15.02 -11.22 -0.18
C GLU A 121 -14.59 -11.53 1.26
N ASN A 122 -14.04 -10.55 1.97
CA ASN A 122 -13.61 -10.71 3.37
C ASN A 122 -12.73 -11.95 3.59
N CYS A 123 -11.72 -12.10 2.73
CA CYS A 123 -10.73 -13.17 2.81
C CYS A 123 -9.39 -12.64 3.31
N TRP A 124 -8.59 -13.47 3.97
CA TRP A 124 -7.29 -13.06 4.51
C TRP A 124 -6.21 -14.12 4.28
N PHE A 125 -5.01 -13.64 3.96
CA PHE A 125 -3.82 -14.44 3.71
C PHE A 125 -2.69 -13.87 4.55
N SER A 126 -2.27 -14.56 5.61
CA SER A 126 -1.35 -14.00 6.60
C SER A 126 -0.22 -14.95 6.97
N GLY A 127 1.02 -14.48 6.91
CA GLY A 127 2.18 -15.32 7.24
C GLY A 127 2.34 -16.53 6.33
N LEU A 128 2.08 -16.36 5.03
CA LEU A 128 2.27 -17.41 4.03
C LEU A 128 3.69 -17.35 3.47
N GLU A 129 4.31 -18.52 3.31
CA GLU A 129 5.43 -18.66 2.38
C GLU A 129 4.92 -19.30 1.09
N SER A 130 5.28 -18.76 -0.06
CA SER A 130 5.03 -19.45 -1.33
C SER A 130 6.26 -19.42 -2.21
N ASN A 131 6.73 -20.62 -2.56
CA ASN A 131 7.91 -20.87 -3.37
C ASN A 131 7.48 -21.40 -4.75
N LYS A 132 7.91 -20.67 -5.79
CA LYS A 132 7.58 -20.87 -7.20
C LYS A 132 6.11 -20.70 -7.56
N THR A 133 5.90 -20.09 -8.71
CA THR A 133 4.62 -20.11 -9.42
C THR A 133 4.82 -20.23 -10.93
N THR A 134 3.73 -20.54 -11.63
CA THR A 134 3.65 -20.46 -13.09
C THR A 134 2.97 -19.16 -13.54
N PHE A 135 1.92 -18.69 -12.85
CA PHE A 135 1.27 -17.40 -13.10
C PHE A 135 1.45 -16.44 -11.92
N GLY A 136 0.60 -16.51 -10.90
CA GLY A 136 0.71 -15.75 -9.65
C GLY A 136 0.88 -16.63 -8.42
N HIS A 137 1.50 -16.14 -7.35
CA HIS A 137 1.41 -16.81 -6.05
C HIS A 137 -0.02 -16.66 -5.49
N VAL A 138 -0.56 -15.44 -5.56
CA VAL A 138 -1.96 -15.15 -5.22
C VAL A 138 -2.62 -14.45 -6.39
N GLU A 139 -3.76 -14.96 -6.83
CA GLU A 139 -4.59 -14.38 -7.88
C GLU A 139 -5.97 -14.07 -7.35
N PHE A 140 -6.32 -12.79 -7.39
CA PHE A 140 -7.62 -12.25 -7.02
C PHE A 140 -8.38 -11.83 -8.27
N GLU A 141 -9.30 -12.69 -8.69
CA GLU A 141 -10.26 -12.45 -9.75
C GLU A 141 -11.61 -12.02 -9.17
N SER A 142 -12.00 -10.76 -9.41
CA SER A 142 -13.30 -10.28 -8.91
C SER A 142 -13.46 -10.41 -7.38
N VAL A 143 -12.38 -10.17 -6.64
CA VAL A 143 -12.36 -10.25 -5.17
C VAL A 143 -12.58 -8.87 -4.57
N ALA A 144 -13.27 -8.80 -3.44
CA ALA A 144 -13.49 -7.56 -2.70
C ALA A 144 -13.04 -7.65 -1.23
N ASN A 145 -12.71 -6.53 -0.59
CA ASN A 145 -12.52 -6.44 0.87
C ASN A 145 -11.61 -7.55 1.46
N SER A 146 -10.51 -7.87 0.80
CA SER A 146 -9.63 -8.99 1.19
C SER A 146 -8.19 -8.55 1.38
N LYS A 147 -7.44 -9.25 2.23
CA LYS A 147 -6.10 -8.84 2.64
C LYS A 147 -5.05 -9.92 2.41
N VAL A 148 -3.88 -9.54 1.86
CA VAL A 148 -2.67 -10.35 1.87
C VAL A 148 -1.63 -9.62 2.70
N GLU A 149 -1.17 -10.22 3.80
CA GLU A 149 -0.23 -9.57 4.69
C GLU A 149 0.89 -10.46 5.22
N LYS A 150 2.00 -9.84 5.62
CA LYS A 150 3.10 -10.47 6.36
C LYS A 150 3.59 -11.78 5.74
N SER A 151 3.46 -11.90 4.43
CA SER A 151 3.77 -13.11 3.67
C SER A 151 5.05 -12.94 2.85
N TYR A 152 5.58 -14.07 2.37
CA TYR A 152 6.79 -14.17 1.58
C TYR A 152 6.52 -14.91 0.27
N PHE A 153 6.65 -14.22 -0.85
CA PHE A 153 6.42 -14.76 -2.18
C PHE A 153 7.71 -14.71 -2.98
N HIS A 154 8.21 -15.86 -3.43
CA HIS A 154 9.49 -15.89 -4.11
C HIS A 154 9.61 -16.99 -5.18
N ASP A 155 10.42 -16.65 -6.18
CA ASP A 155 10.77 -17.46 -7.34
C ASP A 155 9.58 -17.82 -8.24
N ALA A 156 9.89 -18.20 -9.48
CA ALA A 156 8.96 -18.72 -10.46
C ALA A 156 9.65 -19.76 -11.35
N PHE A 157 8.86 -20.55 -12.06
CA PHE A 157 9.42 -21.49 -13.05
C PHE A 157 9.92 -20.81 -14.32
N ASP A 158 9.38 -19.63 -14.64
CA ASP A 158 9.71 -18.84 -15.82
C ASP A 158 9.45 -17.35 -15.50
N TYR A 159 10.16 -16.47 -16.21
CA TYR A 159 10.08 -15.02 -16.08
C TYR A 159 9.90 -14.32 -17.44
N GLY A 160 9.50 -15.08 -18.47
CA GLY A 160 9.23 -14.59 -19.81
C GLY A 160 7.85 -13.95 -19.99
N GLY A 161 7.48 -13.77 -21.25
CA GLY A 161 6.15 -13.33 -21.65
C GLY A 161 5.07 -14.38 -21.35
N GLY A 162 3.80 -13.97 -21.52
CA GLY A 162 2.66 -14.88 -21.37
C GLY A 162 2.14 -15.06 -19.95
N GLY A 163 2.39 -14.10 -19.04
CA GLY A 163 1.88 -14.15 -17.67
C GLY A 163 2.68 -15.12 -16.80
N ARG A 164 3.83 -14.68 -16.29
CA ARG A 164 4.78 -15.54 -15.56
C ARG A 164 5.40 -14.80 -14.38
N GLY A 165 5.53 -15.49 -13.27
CA GLY A 165 6.30 -15.06 -12.10
C GLY A 165 5.74 -13.84 -11.39
N TYR A 166 4.45 -13.87 -11.03
CA TYR A 166 3.79 -12.78 -10.33
C TYR A 166 3.60 -13.08 -8.84
N GLY A 167 3.74 -12.07 -7.97
CA GLY A 167 3.45 -12.19 -6.54
C GLY A 167 1.94 -12.21 -6.29
N VAL A 168 1.34 -11.02 -6.25
CA VAL A 168 -0.11 -10.84 -6.13
C VAL A 168 -0.67 -10.21 -7.41
N VAL A 169 -1.67 -10.87 -8.00
CA VAL A 169 -2.40 -10.39 -9.18
C VAL A 169 -3.79 -9.95 -8.77
N MET A 170 -4.17 -8.71 -9.08
CA MET A 170 -5.51 -8.17 -8.88
C MET A 170 -6.09 -7.76 -10.22
N HIS A 171 -7.16 -8.44 -10.65
CA HIS A 171 -7.74 -8.22 -11.97
C HIS A 171 -9.25 -8.45 -12.00
N PHE A 172 -9.88 -8.09 -13.12
CA PHE A 172 -11.31 -8.33 -13.37
C PHE A 172 -12.21 -7.69 -12.31
N THR A 173 -12.10 -6.37 -12.16
CA THR A 173 -12.87 -5.58 -11.19
C THR A 173 -12.54 -5.87 -9.71
N THR A 174 -11.45 -6.59 -9.39
CA THR A 174 -10.99 -6.76 -8.00
C THR A 174 -10.78 -5.39 -7.34
N ASN A 175 -11.37 -5.19 -6.16
CA ASN A 175 -11.37 -3.91 -5.47
C ASN A 175 -11.35 -4.00 -3.94
N GLU A 176 -11.03 -2.88 -3.28
CA GLU A 176 -11.03 -2.79 -1.82
C GLU A 176 -10.14 -3.84 -1.13
N CYS A 177 -9.14 -4.37 -1.82
CA CYS A 177 -8.17 -5.30 -1.25
C CYS A 177 -6.94 -4.56 -0.71
N LEU A 178 -6.36 -5.10 0.36
CA LEU A 178 -5.15 -4.58 0.99
C LEU A 178 -4.01 -5.58 0.84
N ILE A 179 -2.95 -5.20 0.14
CA ILE A 179 -1.72 -5.98 0.03
C ILE A 179 -0.67 -5.29 0.88
N GLU A 180 -0.42 -5.80 2.09
CA GLU A 180 0.30 -5.05 3.11
C GLU A 180 1.47 -5.79 3.75
N ASN A 181 2.60 -5.10 3.91
CA ASN A 181 3.70 -5.61 4.71
C ASN A 181 4.12 -7.02 4.25
N ASN A 182 4.17 -7.27 2.95
CA ASN A 182 4.68 -8.52 2.37
C ASN A 182 6.12 -8.36 1.91
N VAL A 183 6.82 -9.48 1.74
CA VAL A 183 8.14 -9.55 1.14
C VAL A 183 8.02 -10.31 -0.18
N PHE A 184 8.58 -9.74 -1.25
CA PHE A 184 8.64 -10.33 -2.59
C PHE A 184 10.10 -10.46 -3.01
N LYS A 185 10.47 -11.58 -3.65
CA LYS A 185 11.85 -11.78 -4.11
C LYS A 185 11.92 -12.59 -5.40
N HIS A 186 12.74 -12.15 -6.35
CA HIS A 186 13.00 -12.91 -7.57
C HIS A 186 11.72 -13.22 -8.34
N LEU A 187 10.97 -12.16 -8.64
CA LEU A 187 9.71 -12.21 -9.39
C LEU A 187 9.77 -11.24 -10.57
N ARG A 188 8.92 -11.49 -11.57
CA ARG A 188 8.74 -10.55 -12.67
C ARG A 188 7.90 -9.36 -12.22
N HIS A 189 6.75 -9.60 -11.59
CA HIS A 189 5.88 -8.55 -11.06
C HIS A 189 5.39 -8.90 -9.65
N SER A 190 5.83 -8.15 -8.64
CA SER A 190 5.48 -8.42 -7.24
C SER A 190 4.00 -8.16 -6.95
N ILE A 191 3.47 -7.03 -7.41
CA ILE A 191 2.05 -6.67 -7.32
C ILE A 191 1.62 -6.14 -8.69
N LEU A 192 0.70 -6.84 -9.35
CA LEU A 192 0.20 -6.51 -10.67
C LEU A 192 -1.30 -6.24 -10.64
N LEU A 193 -1.71 -5.10 -11.20
CA LEU A 193 -3.11 -4.75 -11.42
C LEU A 193 -3.40 -4.65 -12.91
N GLN A 194 -4.56 -5.18 -13.32
CA GLN A 194 -5.05 -5.09 -14.71
C GLN A 194 -6.58 -5.20 -14.77
N ALA A 195 -7.16 -4.96 -15.95
CA ALA A 195 -8.56 -5.28 -16.27
C ALA A 195 -9.56 -4.73 -15.23
N GLY A 196 -9.63 -3.41 -15.14
CA GLY A 196 -10.62 -2.70 -14.32
C GLY A 196 -10.43 -2.81 -12.81
N SER A 197 -9.31 -3.35 -12.33
CA SER A 197 -8.98 -3.39 -10.89
C SER A 197 -8.95 -1.96 -10.31
N ASN A 198 -9.61 -1.75 -9.17
CA ASN A 198 -9.80 -0.40 -8.61
C ASN A 198 -9.92 -0.35 -7.10
N GLY A 199 -9.62 0.78 -6.46
CA GLY A 199 -9.83 0.95 -5.02
C GLY A 199 -9.02 -0.01 -4.14
N ASN A 200 -7.96 -0.62 -4.66
CA ASN A 200 -7.05 -1.47 -3.88
C ASN A 200 -5.92 -0.64 -3.28
N VAL A 201 -5.33 -1.15 -2.20
CA VAL A 201 -4.22 -0.54 -1.50
C VAL A 201 -3.04 -1.51 -1.45
N ALA A 202 -1.87 -1.07 -1.86
CA ALA A 202 -0.60 -1.74 -1.60
C ALA A 202 0.23 -0.88 -0.64
N ALA A 203 0.48 -1.37 0.58
CA ALA A 203 1.13 -0.60 1.63
C ALA A 203 2.30 -1.34 2.30
N PHE A 204 3.40 -0.65 2.61
CA PHE A 204 4.50 -1.20 3.41
C PHE A 204 5.14 -2.49 2.86
N ASN A 205 4.99 -2.81 1.58
CA ASN A 205 5.59 -4.01 0.99
C ASN A 205 7.08 -3.78 0.68
N HIS A 206 7.85 -4.86 0.75
CA HIS A 206 9.25 -4.91 0.33
C HIS A 206 9.38 -5.82 -0.87
N SER A 207 10.12 -5.38 -1.89
CA SER A 207 10.43 -6.19 -3.06
C SER A 207 11.89 -6.00 -3.47
N THR A 208 12.53 -7.10 -3.85
CA THR A 208 13.93 -7.10 -4.29
C THR A 208 14.19 -8.16 -5.36
N ASP A 209 15.29 -7.98 -6.10
CA ASP A 209 15.72 -8.89 -7.16
C ASP A 209 14.63 -9.07 -8.25
N PRO A 210 14.11 -7.98 -8.84
CA PRO A 210 13.18 -8.08 -9.96
C PRO A 210 13.87 -8.82 -11.11
N TYR A 211 13.14 -9.69 -11.79
CA TYR A 211 13.72 -10.48 -12.87
C TYR A 211 12.72 -10.82 -13.97
N TRP A 212 13.10 -10.55 -15.22
CA TRP A 212 12.43 -11.05 -16.42
C TRP A 212 13.44 -11.57 -17.44
N THR A 213 13.04 -12.53 -18.26
CA THR A 213 13.91 -13.06 -19.33
C THR A 213 13.78 -12.29 -20.64
N ASN A 214 12.74 -11.46 -20.79
CA ASN A 214 12.46 -10.73 -22.03
C ASN A 214 13.24 -9.41 -22.10
N SER A 215 14.56 -9.46 -21.90
CA SER A 215 15.43 -8.29 -21.91
C SER A 215 15.50 -7.66 -23.30
N ASN A 216 14.95 -6.45 -23.44
CA ASN A 216 15.31 -5.54 -24.53
C ASN A 216 16.83 -5.28 -24.45
N PRO A 217 17.58 -5.17 -25.57
CA PRO A 217 19.01 -4.84 -25.53
C PRO A 217 19.38 -3.58 -24.73
N LEU A 218 18.41 -2.70 -24.45
CA LEU A 218 18.57 -1.48 -23.64
C LEU A 218 18.16 -1.64 -22.15
N LEU A 219 17.46 -2.73 -21.81
CA LEU A 219 16.91 -2.96 -20.46
C LEU A 219 17.29 -4.36 -19.98
N ALA A 220 18.13 -4.41 -18.93
CA ALA A 220 18.61 -5.65 -18.35
C ALA A 220 17.48 -6.47 -17.70
N GLY A 221 17.78 -7.72 -17.35
CA GLY A 221 16.82 -8.64 -16.71
C GLY A 221 16.17 -8.07 -15.43
N ASN A 222 16.87 -7.16 -14.73
CA ASN A 222 16.40 -6.53 -13.51
C ASN A 222 15.57 -5.25 -13.71
N SER A 223 15.09 -5.00 -14.92
CA SER A 223 14.18 -3.87 -15.23
C SER A 223 12.70 -4.23 -15.10
N ALA A 224 12.37 -5.47 -14.71
CA ALA A 224 10.99 -5.90 -14.52
C ALA A 224 10.30 -5.03 -13.46
N GLY A 225 9.08 -4.57 -13.75
CA GLY A 225 8.31 -3.74 -12.82
C GLY A 225 7.79 -4.55 -11.63
N GLU A 226 7.92 -4.06 -10.40
CA GLU A 226 7.46 -4.78 -9.22
C GLU A 226 6.07 -4.31 -8.76
N LEU A 227 5.82 -3.00 -8.75
CA LEU A 227 4.48 -2.43 -8.62
C LEU A 227 4.01 -2.03 -10.01
N VAL A 228 3.03 -2.75 -10.56
CA VAL A 228 2.67 -2.63 -11.98
C VAL A 228 1.20 -2.33 -12.19
N LEU A 229 0.94 -1.30 -13.00
CA LEU A 229 -0.34 -1.08 -13.66
C LEU A 229 -0.21 -1.55 -15.11
N HIS A 230 -0.91 -2.64 -15.46
CA HIS A 230 -0.67 -3.41 -16.68
C HIS A 230 -1.78 -3.25 -17.74
N GLY A 231 -2.52 -2.14 -17.70
CA GLY A 231 -3.50 -1.77 -18.72
C GLY A 231 -4.88 -2.41 -18.55
N ASN A 232 -5.70 -2.26 -19.60
CA ASN A 232 -7.15 -2.50 -19.57
C ASN A 232 -7.85 -1.72 -18.43
N TYR A 233 -7.56 -0.42 -18.36
CA TYR A 233 -8.27 0.55 -17.53
C TYR A 233 -8.23 0.29 -16.02
N VAL A 234 -7.04 0.13 -15.44
CA VAL A 234 -6.84 0.09 -13.98
C VAL A 234 -6.94 1.50 -13.39
N TYR A 235 -7.72 1.72 -12.33
CA TYR A 235 -8.04 3.08 -11.88
C TYR A 235 -8.28 3.19 -10.37
N ALA A 236 -8.05 4.37 -9.79
CA ALA A 236 -8.35 4.65 -8.38
C ALA A 236 -7.72 3.69 -7.35
N ASN A 237 -6.51 3.17 -7.61
CA ASN A 237 -5.74 2.37 -6.64
C ASN A 237 -4.70 3.22 -5.92
N LEU A 238 -4.28 2.79 -4.73
CA LEU A 238 -3.28 3.45 -3.91
C LEU A 238 -2.08 2.53 -3.68
N PHE A 239 -0.89 3.03 -3.94
CA PHE A 239 0.38 2.42 -3.58
C PHE A 239 1.07 3.39 -2.64
N GLU A 240 1.26 3.01 -1.38
CA GLU A 240 1.89 3.91 -0.42
C GLU A 240 2.91 3.26 0.49
N GLN A 241 3.96 4.02 0.83
CA GLN A 241 4.96 3.59 1.79
C GLN A 241 5.56 2.21 1.48
N ASN A 242 5.69 1.83 0.20
CA ASN A 242 6.37 0.60 -0.22
C ASN A 242 7.87 0.86 -0.45
N ASP A 243 8.70 -0.16 -0.27
CA ASP A 243 10.14 -0.14 -0.55
C ASP A 243 10.46 -1.21 -1.60
N VAL A 244 10.49 -0.77 -2.86
CA VAL A 244 10.69 -1.61 -4.04
C VAL A 244 11.86 -1.08 -4.87
N GLN A 245 12.19 -1.76 -5.95
CA GLN A 245 13.22 -1.37 -6.91
C GLN A 245 12.62 -0.64 -8.12
N ASN A 246 11.51 -1.15 -8.68
CA ASN A 246 10.92 -0.66 -9.93
C ASN A 246 9.39 -0.48 -9.83
N ILE A 247 8.88 0.72 -10.07
CA ILE A 247 7.44 1.04 -10.20
C ILE A 247 7.15 1.33 -11.67
N VAL A 248 6.19 0.61 -12.25
CA VAL A 248 5.90 0.68 -13.69
C VAL A 248 4.41 0.93 -13.95
N VAL A 249 4.13 1.98 -14.72
CA VAL A 249 2.82 2.20 -15.34
C VAL A 249 3.01 1.91 -16.83
N ASP A 250 2.54 0.75 -17.29
CA ASP A 250 2.71 0.32 -18.67
C ASP A 250 1.41 0.28 -19.47
N ASN A 251 1.54 0.03 -20.77
CA ASN A 251 0.45 -0.09 -21.72
C ASN A 251 0.46 -1.45 -22.45
N SER A 252 1.00 -2.49 -21.83
CA SER A 252 1.10 -3.82 -22.43
C SER A 252 -0.27 -4.37 -22.87
N HIS A 253 -1.32 -3.96 -22.15
CA HIS A 253 -2.70 -4.19 -22.51
C HIS A 253 -3.50 -2.88 -22.68
N GLY A 254 -2.85 -1.85 -23.23
CA GLY A 254 -3.44 -0.53 -23.45
C GLY A 254 -3.48 0.35 -22.21
N ALA A 255 -4.22 1.46 -22.30
CA ALA A 255 -4.23 2.50 -21.28
C ALA A 255 -4.72 1.99 -19.91
N ASN A 256 -4.12 2.54 -18.85
CA ASN A 256 -4.69 2.53 -17.50
C ASN A 256 -5.70 3.67 -17.37
N GLY A 257 -6.67 3.49 -16.46
CA GLY A 257 -7.63 4.52 -16.12
C GLY A 257 -7.06 5.51 -15.08
N PRO A 258 -7.81 6.56 -14.73
CA PRO A 258 -7.31 7.66 -13.92
C PRO A 258 -7.18 7.33 -12.42
N TYR A 259 -6.53 8.23 -11.70
CA TYR A 259 -6.50 8.31 -10.24
C TYR A 259 -5.77 7.20 -9.50
N ASN A 260 -4.91 6.41 -10.17
CA ASN A 260 -3.96 5.60 -9.42
C ASN A 260 -2.91 6.52 -8.77
N THR A 261 -2.62 6.27 -7.51
CA THR A 261 -1.83 7.17 -6.67
C THR A 261 -0.65 6.43 -6.07
N PHE A 262 0.55 6.96 -6.30
CA PHE A 262 1.80 6.50 -5.73
C PHE A 262 2.27 7.53 -4.70
N LEU A 263 2.07 7.24 -3.42
CA LEU A 263 2.36 8.14 -2.31
C LEU A 263 3.53 7.61 -1.45
N ARG A 264 4.63 8.35 -1.34
CA ARG A 264 5.75 8.00 -0.43
C ARG A 264 6.30 6.59 -0.64
N ASN A 265 6.41 6.11 -1.87
CA ASN A 265 7.11 4.86 -2.18
C ASN A 265 8.59 5.12 -2.42
N ARG A 266 9.44 4.15 -2.12
CA ARG A 266 10.84 4.12 -2.57
C ARG A 266 10.96 3.15 -3.76
N ALA A 267 11.62 3.61 -4.82
CA ALA A 267 11.90 2.84 -6.02
C ALA A 267 13.42 2.88 -6.30
N SER A 268 14.13 1.89 -5.78
CA SER A 268 15.59 1.93 -5.54
C SER A 268 16.50 1.49 -6.70
N LEU A 269 15.97 1.01 -7.83
CA LEU A 269 16.77 0.58 -8.99
C LEU A 269 16.46 1.40 -10.26
N TYR A 270 15.55 0.93 -11.13
CA TYR A 270 15.05 1.68 -12.29
C TYR A 270 13.94 2.66 -11.90
N GLY A 271 13.60 2.77 -10.63
CA GLY A 271 12.83 3.88 -10.12
C GLY A 271 11.38 3.86 -10.61
N ILE A 272 10.89 5.00 -11.09
CA ILE A 272 9.50 5.14 -11.57
C ILE A 272 9.52 5.34 -13.08
N PHE A 273 8.90 4.39 -13.79
CA PHE A 273 8.81 4.41 -15.24
C PHE A 273 7.36 4.33 -15.69
N PHE A 274 6.96 5.37 -16.42
CA PHE A 274 5.67 5.43 -17.07
C PHE A 274 5.90 5.40 -18.58
N SER A 275 5.65 4.25 -19.21
CA SER A 275 6.02 4.03 -20.63
C SER A 275 5.09 4.65 -21.65
N ASP A 276 3.96 5.23 -21.24
CA ASP A 276 2.88 5.51 -22.16
C ASP A 276 2.16 6.83 -21.87
N ASN A 277 1.73 7.50 -22.94
CA ASN A 277 1.09 8.81 -22.87
C ASN A 277 -0.45 8.76 -22.88
N THR A 278 -1.04 7.57 -22.96
CA THR A 278 -2.49 7.37 -23.08
C THR A 278 -3.20 7.19 -21.74
N SER A 279 -2.48 6.91 -20.65
CA SER A 279 -3.09 6.75 -19.32
C SER A 279 -3.20 8.12 -18.61
N PRO A 280 -4.41 8.65 -18.36
CA PRO A 280 -4.59 10.01 -17.82
C PRO A 280 -4.54 10.04 -16.28
N SER A 281 -4.30 11.22 -15.69
CA SER A 281 -4.59 11.51 -14.27
C SER A 281 -3.97 10.56 -13.23
N GLN A 282 -2.74 10.09 -13.45
CA GLN A 282 -1.97 9.38 -12.42
C GLN A 282 -1.36 10.39 -11.43
N ASN A 283 -1.23 9.98 -10.18
CA ASN A 283 -0.71 10.83 -9.10
C ASN A 283 0.61 10.26 -8.56
N PHE A 284 1.68 11.05 -8.56
CA PHE A 284 2.99 10.70 -8.00
C PHE A 284 3.39 11.72 -6.94
N ILE A 285 3.33 11.33 -5.67
CA ILE A 285 3.41 12.24 -4.53
C ILE A 285 4.47 11.75 -3.56
N GLY A 286 5.54 12.54 -3.33
CA GLY A 286 6.51 12.28 -2.28
C GLY A 286 7.33 10.99 -2.43
N ASN A 287 7.47 10.42 -3.63
CA ASN A 287 8.22 9.18 -3.81
C ASN A 287 9.75 9.43 -3.79
N GLU A 288 10.54 8.41 -3.44
CA GLU A 288 12.01 8.45 -3.49
C GLU A 288 12.55 7.60 -4.64
N ILE A 289 13.45 8.19 -5.43
CA ILE A 289 14.18 7.52 -6.52
C ILE A 289 15.68 7.69 -6.25
N PRO A 290 16.29 6.85 -5.39
CA PRO A 290 17.63 7.10 -4.86
C PRO A 290 18.79 6.75 -5.78
N ASN A 291 18.58 5.91 -6.80
CA ASN A 291 19.69 5.32 -7.55
C ASN A 291 20.42 6.35 -8.44
N SER A 292 21.68 6.63 -8.12
CA SER A 292 22.57 7.49 -8.91
C SER A 292 23.49 6.74 -9.88
N ASN A 293 23.49 5.40 -9.85
CA ASN A 293 24.44 4.59 -10.63
C ASN A 293 24.07 4.54 -12.12
N PHE A 294 25.06 4.81 -12.98
CA PHE A 294 24.93 4.61 -14.42
C PHE A 294 24.96 3.10 -14.76
N PRO A 295 24.17 2.61 -15.75
CA PRO A 295 23.29 3.37 -16.64
C PRO A 295 21.90 3.66 -16.09
N TYR A 296 21.48 3.02 -15.00
CA TYR A 296 20.12 3.11 -14.43
C TYR A 296 19.66 4.55 -14.22
N SER A 297 20.53 5.40 -13.68
CA SER A 297 20.23 6.79 -13.34
C SER A 297 19.86 7.68 -14.53
N SER A 298 20.10 7.23 -15.77
CA SER A 298 19.73 7.96 -16.99
C SER A 298 18.24 7.86 -17.34
N VAL A 299 17.54 6.83 -16.84
CA VAL A 299 16.15 6.51 -17.24
C VAL A 299 15.21 6.26 -16.06
N ASN A 300 15.70 6.35 -14.83
CA ASN A 300 14.99 5.87 -13.64
C ASN A 300 13.90 6.80 -13.06
N TYR A 301 13.57 7.88 -13.76
CA TYR A 301 12.43 8.71 -13.41
C TYR A 301 11.84 9.34 -14.66
N THR A 302 10.80 8.69 -15.19
CA THR A 302 10.12 9.11 -16.41
C THR A 302 8.62 9.05 -16.18
N ILE A 303 7.96 10.21 -16.24
CA ILE A 303 6.50 10.35 -16.17
C ILE A 303 6.05 10.90 -17.51
N LEU A 304 5.39 10.05 -18.32
CA LEU A 304 4.84 10.42 -19.63
C LEU A 304 3.35 10.75 -19.55
N GLY A 305 2.81 11.26 -20.65
CA GLY A 305 1.40 11.63 -20.77
C GLY A 305 1.09 13.04 -20.27
N ASN A 306 -0.13 13.47 -20.58
CA ASN A 306 -0.67 14.74 -20.10
C ASN A 306 -1.53 14.49 -18.85
N ASP A 307 -1.85 15.57 -18.12
CA ASP A 307 -2.75 15.52 -16.98
C ASP A 307 -2.25 14.66 -15.80
N GLN A 308 -0.92 14.54 -15.64
CA GLN A 308 -0.35 13.85 -14.48
C GLN A 308 -0.17 14.81 -13.31
N PHE A 309 -0.51 14.37 -12.10
CA PHE A 309 -0.23 15.14 -10.90
C PHE A 309 1.08 14.66 -10.28
N SER A 310 2.06 15.55 -10.14
CA SER A 310 3.33 15.24 -9.50
C SER A 310 3.64 16.28 -8.42
N TYR A 311 4.02 15.82 -7.23
CA TYR A 311 4.31 16.70 -6.10
C TYR A 311 5.40 16.12 -5.18
N GLY A 312 6.49 16.85 -4.97
CA GLY A 312 7.47 16.53 -3.93
C GLY A 312 8.23 15.21 -4.10
N ASN A 313 8.27 14.62 -5.30
CA ASN A 313 9.05 13.40 -5.53
C ASN A 313 10.54 13.74 -5.44
N ASN A 314 11.33 12.92 -4.77
CA ASN A 314 12.75 13.12 -4.59
C ASN A 314 13.54 12.21 -5.55
N ASN A 315 13.96 12.78 -6.68
CA ASN A 315 14.74 12.13 -7.72
C ASN A 315 16.23 12.38 -7.50
N LYS A 316 16.95 11.40 -6.94
CA LYS A 316 18.40 11.45 -6.69
C LYS A 316 18.83 12.70 -5.91
N GLY A 317 18.07 13.05 -4.88
CA GLY A 317 18.30 14.24 -4.04
C GLY A 317 17.71 15.53 -4.60
N THR A 318 17.14 15.51 -5.81
CA THR A 318 16.48 16.66 -6.44
C THR A 318 14.97 16.51 -6.37
N VAL A 319 14.30 17.53 -5.82
CA VAL A 319 12.84 17.55 -5.74
C VAL A 319 12.22 17.81 -7.12
N ALA A 320 11.23 17.00 -7.49
CA ALA A 320 10.50 17.03 -8.75
C ALA A 320 8.98 16.96 -8.50
N PRO A 321 8.19 17.92 -9.03
CA PRO A 321 8.64 19.13 -9.71
C PRO A 321 9.33 20.12 -8.75
N ALA A 322 10.19 20.97 -9.31
CA ALA A 322 10.86 22.02 -8.56
C ALA A 322 9.83 23.00 -7.95
N GLY A 323 10.14 23.56 -6.78
CA GLY A 323 9.27 24.53 -6.10
C GLY A 323 8.13 23.92 -5.27
N THR A 324 8.10 22.60 -5.09
CA THR A 324 7.15 21.96 -4.18
C THR A 324 7.57 22.15 -2.72
N SER A 325 6.59 22.33 -1.83
CA SER A 325 6.82 22.48 -0.38
C SER A 325 6.85 21.12 0.33
N ASN A 326 7.07 21.15 1.64
CA ASN A 326 7.01 19.96 2.47
C ASN A 326 5.64 19.27 2.35
N LEU A 327 5.66 17.95 2.16
CA LEU A 327 4.46 17.12 2.11
C LEU A 327 3.97 16.83 3.53
N LEU A 328 2.76 17.29 3.85
CA LEU A 328 2.12 17.07 5.15
C LEU A 328 1.38 15.73 5.20
N ASP A 329 0.89 15.26 4.04
CA ASP A 329 0.15 14.01 3.95
C ASP A 329 1.05 12.83 4.29
N THR A 330 0.60 11.97 5.19
CA THR A 330 1.37 10.81 5.63
C THR A 330 0.88 9.52 4.97
N SER A 331 -0.43 9.32 4.94
CA SER A 331 -1.09 8.18 4.33
C SER A 331 -2.47 8.60 3.83
N TYR A 332 -2.95 7.97 2.77
CA TYR A 332 -4.31 8.12 2.27
C TYR A 332 -5.21 6.93 2.62
N TYR A 333 -4.65 5.83 3.14
CA TYR A 333 -5.42 4.70 3.65
C TYR A 333 -5.66 4.79 5.17
N TYR A 334 -4.61 5.10 5.92
CA TYR A 334 -4.60 5.08 7.38
C TYR A 334 -4.80 6.47 7.97
N SER A 335 -5.75 6.61 8.88
CA SER A 335 -5.94 7.81 9.69
C SER A 335 -4.97 7.90 10.88
N VAL A 336 -4.42 6.77 11.32
CA VAL A 336 -3.47 6.64 12.44
C VAL A 336 -2.36 5.66 12.08
N LYS A 337 -1.18 5.83 12.69
CA LYS A 337 -0.04 4.91 12.51
C LYS A 337 -0.44 3.48 12.92
N PRO A 338 -0.27 2.47 12.05
CA PRO A 338 -0.51 1.07 12.43
C PRO A 338 0.48 0.58 13.49
N ASP A 339 0.05 -0.39 14.31
CA ASP A 339 0.87 -0.90 15.43
C ASP A 339 2.17 -1.56 14.99
N PHE A 340 2.17 -2.23 13.83
CA PHE A 340 3.36 -2.90 13.26
C PHE A 340 4.39 -1.92 12.65
N VAL A 341 4.08 -0.62 12.64
CA VAL A 341 4.94 0.44 12.08
C VAL A 341 5.53 1.27 13.21
N GLN A 342 6.85 1.45 13.24
CA GLN A 342 7.51 2.29 14.24
C GLN A 342 7.37 3.80 13.92
N GLY A 343 7.42 4.67 14.93
CA GLY A 343 7.30 6.11 14.74
C GLY A 343 8.36 6.74 13.82
N TYR A 344 9.53 6.13 13.71
CA TYR A 344 10.59 6.52 12.77
C TYR A 344 10.41 5.97 11.35
N GLN A 345 9.36 5.18 11.09
CA GLN A 345 9.02 4.64 9.77
C GLN A 345 7.79 5.31 9.18
N TRP A 346 6.84 5.66 10.03
CA TRP A 346 5.55 6.25 9.66
C TRP A 346 5.69 7.57 8.91
N GLY A 347 5.32 7.58 7.63
CA GLY A 347 5.40 8.77 6.76
C GLY A 347 6.82 9.24 6.47
N ARG A 348 7.83 8.37 6.65
CA ARG A 348 9.24 8.79 6.61
C ARG A 348 9.93 8.61 5.26
N ILE A 349 9.24 8.07 4.26
CA ILE A 349 9.71 8.10 2.87
C ILE A 349 9.28 9.42 2.22
N GLY A 350 10.22 10.11 1.58
CA GLY A 350 10.00 11.36 0.87
C GLY A 350 9.95 12.59 1.78
N LEU A 351 9.74 13.75 1.15
CA LEU A 351 9.74 15.04 1.83
C LEU A 351 8.78 15.10 3.04
N PRO A 352 9.11 15.84 4.11
CA PRO A 352 10.34 16.63 4.29
C PRO A 352 11.56 15.81 4.74
N ASN A 353 11.43 14.49 4.84
CA ASN A 353 12.49 13.64 5.37
C ASN A 353 13.63 13.53 4.36
N ALA A 354 14.85 13.33 4.86
CA ALA A 354 15.98 13.02 4.01
C ALA A 354 15.73 11.69 3.28
N MET A 355 16.19 11.62 2.02
CA MET A 355 16.09 10.40 1.23
C MET A 355 16.75 9.22 1.95
N ASN A 356 16.17 8.02 1.85
CA ASN A 356 16.66 6.80 2.51
C ASN A 356 16.72 6.86 4.04
N SER A 357 16.04 7.83 4.68
CA SER A 357 16.10 8.00 6.14
C SER A 357 15.36 6.93 6.94
N ALA A 358 14.42 6.21 6.32
CA ALA A 358 13.64 5.16 6.97
C ALA A 358 13.46 3.92 6.08
N LYS A 359 13.31 2.77 6.71
CA LYS A 359 12.92 1.50 6.08
C LYS A 359 11.49 1.17 6.45
N VAL A 360 10.78 0.48 5.57
CA VAL A 360 9.44 -0.05 5.89
C VAL A 360 9.57 -1.31 6.74
N PRO A 361 8.54 -1.73 7.49
CA PRO A 361 8.63 -2.90 8.37
C PRO A 361 9.01 -4.20 7.65
N SER A 362 8.55 -4.39 6.42
CA SER A 362 8.89 -5.56 5.59
C SER A 362 10.37 -5.61 5.18
N THR A 363 11.00 -4.47 4.88
CA THR A 363 12.45 -4.39 4.63
C THR A 363 13.23 -4.82 5.87
N ASN A 364 12.84 -4.34 7.06
CA ASN A 364 13.50 -4.72 8.30
C ASN A 364 13.37 -6.22 8.61
N ARG A 365 12.19 -6.81 8.41
CA ARG A 365 11.98 -8.26 8.55
C ARG A 365 12.85 -9.05 7.58
N PHE A 366 12.94 -8.61 6.32
CA PHE A 366 13.74 -9.27 5.30
C PHE A 366 15.24 -9.23 5.63
N GLU A 367 15.79 -8.05 5.89
CA GLU A 367 17.22 -7.87 6.19
C GLU A 367 17.63 -8.48 7.53
N GLY A 368 16.72 -8.47 8.52
CA GLY A 368 16.91 -9.11 9.82
C GLY A 368 16.79 -10.63 9.79
N ASN A 369 16.48 -11.23 8.62
CA ASN A 369 16.19 -12.66 8.47
C ASN A 369 15.08 -13.17 9.40
N ASP A 370 14.08 -12.31 9.65
CA ASP A 370 12.87 -12.65 10.41
C ASP A 370 11.62 -12.30 9.60
N ILE A 371 11.54 -12.93 8.43
CA ILE A 371 10.51 -12.69 7.42
C ILE A 371 9.10 -12.84 8.00
N PHE A 372 8.88 -13.69 9.00
CA PHE A 372 7.54 -13.92 9.57
C PHE A 372 7.32 -13.26 10.93
N ALA A 373 8.18 -12.30 11.33
CA ALA A 373 7.95 -11.53 12.55
C ALA A 373 6.59 -10.84 12.53
N GLY A 374 5.88 -10.87 13.67
CA GLY A 374 4.54 -10.32 13.81
C GLY A 374 3.43 -11.12 13.10
N ALA A 375 3.74 -12.29 12.55
CA ALA A 375 2.77 -13.25 12.02
C ALA A 375 2.85 -14.58 12.80
N CYS A 376 1.79 -15.39 12.73
CA CYS A 376 1.83 -16.78 13.24
C CYS A 376 2.16 -16.94 14.72
N GLY A 377 1.70 -15.98 15.54
CA GLY A 377 2.00 -15.97 16.97
C GLY A 377 3.46 -15.63 17.31
N LYS A 378 4.30 -15.32 16.31
CA LYS A 378 5.61 -14.72 16.55
C LYS A 378 5.43 -13.29 17.01
N GLU A 379 6.31 -12.88 17.92
CA GLU A 379 6.40 -11.50 18.35
C GLU A 379 6.68 -10.59 17.15
N ASP A 380 6.21 -9.34 17.24
CA ASP A 380 6.52 -8.33 16.25
C ASP A 380 8.05 -8.15 16.15
N TYR A 381 8.55 -7.79 14.96
CA TYR A 381 9.99 -7.59 14.73
C TYR A 381 10.61 -6.59 15.73
N TYR A 382 9.81 -5.65 16.23
CA TYR A 382 10.23 -4.65 17.20
C TYR A 382 9.87 -4.99 18.66
N ALA A 383 9.38 -6.19 18.94
CA ALA A 383 9.08 -6.61 20.31
C ALA A 383 10.34 -6.53 21.19
N GLY A 384 10.21 -5.92 22.37
CA GLY A 384 11.33 -5.67 23.28
C GLY A 384 12.30 -4.57 22.82
N LEU A 385 12.21 -4.09 21.57
CA LEU A 385 12.88 -2.86 21.15
C LEU A 385 12.04 -1.69 21.60
N SER A 386 12.45 -1.01 22.68
CA SER A 386 11.92 0.33 22.96
C SER A 386 12.15 1.17 21.70
N GLU A 387 11.11 1.81 21.16
CA GLU A 387 11.31 2.96 20.25
C GLU A 387 12.41 3.79 20.91
N ARG A 388 13.56 3.98 20.24
CA ARG A 388 14.69 4.75 20.80
C ARG A 388 14.09 5.93 21.53
N ALA A 389 14.26 5.97 22.85
CA ALA A 389 13.67 7.02 23.65
C ALA A 389 14.06 8.33 22.98
N LYS A 390 13.07 9.10 22.50
CA LYS A 390 13.32 10.43 21.88
C LYS A 390 14.16 11.27 22.85
N TYR A 391 14.02 10.98 24.14
CA TYR A 391 14.64 11.67 25.24
C TYR A 391 15.57 10.74 26.03
N GLU A 392 16.84 11.10 26.14
CA GLU A 392 17.77 10.44 27.06
C GLU A 392 17.82 11.27 28.35
N VAL A 393 17.49 10.66 29.49
CA VAL A 393 17.63 11.28 30.82
C VAL A 393 18.80 10.66 31.57
N TYR A 394 19.80 11.48 31.95
CA TYR A 394 21.02 10.97 32.58
C TYR A 394 21.71 12.02 33.49
N PRO A 395 22.56 11.63 34.44
CA PRO A 395 22.74 10.25 34.92
C PRO A 395 21.45 9.75 35.55
N ASN A 396 21.23 8.44 35.51
CA ASN A 396 20.09 7.79 36.15
C ASN A 396 20.61 6.51 36.82
N PRO A 397 20.83 6.51 38.15
CA PRO A 397 20.36 7.51 39.13
C PRO A 397 21.07 8.88 39.09
N VAL A 398 20.40 9.93 39.58
CA VAL A 398 20.86 11.33 39.62
C VAL A 398 20.97 11.85 41.05
N SER A 399 21.95 12.73 41.32
CA SER A 399 22.06 13.44 42.60
C SER A 399 21.65 14.91 42.49
N GLU A 400 22.27 15.69 41.60
CA GLU A 400 22.10 17.15 41.56
C GLU A 400 21.44 17.64 40.27
N THR A 401 21.97 17.24 39.12
CA THR A 401 21.54 17.73 37.81
C THR A 401 21.17 16.57 36.91
N LEU A 402 19.91 16.54 36.48
CA LEU A 402 19.43 15.64 35.44
C LEU A 402 19.61 16.32 34.09
N TRP A 403 20.32 15.66 33.18
CA TRP A 403 20.49 16.09 31.81
C TRP A 403 19.46 15.40 30.93
N VAL A 404 18.81 16.18 30.07
CA VAL A 404 17.87 15.68 29.08
C VAL A 404 18.39 16.02 27.69
N ARG A 405 18.55 15.00 26.86
CA ARG A 405 18.91 15.15 25.44
C ARG A 405 17.74 14.76 24.55
N GLY A 406 17.57 15.46 23.44
CA GLY A 406 16.59 15.11 22.38
C GLY A 406 15.27 15.86 22.45
N ALA A 407 15.10 16.75 23.43
CA ALA A 407 14.00 17.70 23.51
C ALA A 407 14.29 18.96 22.69
N GLY A 408 13.28 19.39 21.94
CA GLY A 408 13.39 20.57 21.07
C GLY A 408 13.31 21.86 21.87
N GLN A 409 14.07 22.88 21.46
CA GLN A 409 13.96 24.20 22.08
C GLN A 409 12.53 24.73 21.97
N GLY A 410 11.99 25.22 23.09
CA GLY A 410 10.59 25.65 23.21
C GLY A 410 9.61 24.57 23.65
N GLU A 411 10.00 23.28 23.70
CA GLU A 411 9.14 22.24 24.26
C GLU A 411 8.98 22.40 25.78
N MET A 412 7.76 22.25 26.30
CA MET A 412 7.51 22.29 27.75
C MET A 412 7.77 20.92 28.38
N TYR A 413 8.55 20.91 29.46
CA TYR A 413 8.78 19.71 30.26
C TYR A 413 8.19 19.84 31.67
N ARG A 414 7.87 18.68 32.26
CA ARG A 414 7.37 18.54 33.63
C ARG A 414 8.01 17.34 34.32
N ILE A 415 8.21 17.42 35.63
CA ILE A 415 8.66 16.30 36.47
C ILE A 415 7.60 16.02 37.53
N PHE A 416 7.13 14.78 37.58
CA PHE A 416 6.17 14.29 38.54
C PHE A 416 6.77 13.22 39.44
N ASP A 417 6.23 13.04 40.65
CA ASP A 417 6.44 11.80 41.39
C ASP A 417 5.45 10.70 40.95
N LEU A 418 5.61 9.49 41.49
CA LEU A 418 4.75 8.34 41.17
C LEU A 418 3.29 8.49 41.61
N GLN A 419 2.97 9.50 42.43
CA GLN A 419 1.60 9.83 42.82
C GLN A 419 0.98 10.89 41.90
N GLY A 420 1.71 11.32 40.86
CA GLY A 420 1.25 12.33 39.91
C GLY A 420 1.39 13.77 40.40
N ARG A 421 2.08 14.02 41.52
CA ARG A 421 2.31 15.39 41.99
C ARG A 421 3.41 16.05 41.17
N LEU A 422 3.16 17.25 40.68
CA LEU A 422 4.12 18.04 39.91
C LEU A 422 5.17 18.67 40.84
N TRP A 423 6.45 18.44 40.54
CA TRP A 423 7.59 19.00 41.27
C TRP A 423 8.29 20.12 40.51
N ILE A 424 8.55 19.92 39.22
CA ILE A 424 9.29 20.86 38.38
C ILE A 424 8.55 21.02 37.05
N GLY A 425 8.47 22.25 36.55
CA GLY A 425 7.99 22.55 35.20
C GLY A 425 8.89 23.60 34.55
N GLY A 426 9.12 23.48 33.25
CA GLY A 426 9.97 24.41 32.53
C GLY A 426 9.83 24.30 31.02
N VAL A 427 10.64 25.09 30.32
CA VAL A 427 10.76 25.07 28.87
C VAL A 427 12.19 24.67 28.53
N VAL A 428 12.36 23.81 27.53
CA VAL A 428 13.68 23.42 27.02
C VAL A 428 14.29 24.59 26.26
N THR A 429 15.48 25.01 26.66
CA THR A 429 16.20 26.15 26.04
C THR A 429 17.46 25.72 25.31
N THR A 430 17.95 24.51 25.55
CA THR A 430 19.18 23.97 24.95
C THR A 430 18.98 22.52 24.53
N ASP A 431 19.72 22.08 23.50
CA ASP A 431 19.64 20.71 22.96
C ASP A 431 20.03 19.64 23.98
N LEU A 432 20.85 20.04 24.95
CA LEU A 432 21.15 19.31 26.17
C LEU A 432 20.67 20.16 27.35
N GLN A 433 19.51 19.83 27.90
CA GLN A 433 18.84 20.60 28.94
C GLN A 433 19.29 20.14 30.34
N PRO A 434 19.95 21.00 31.14
CA PRO A 434 20.17 20.73 32.55
C PRO A 434 18.89 21.03 33.34
N ILE A 435 18.54 20.14 34.28
CA ILE A 435 17.46 20.32 35.23
C ILE A 435 18.01 20.06 36.63
N SER A 436 17.95 21.08 37.50
CA SER A 436 18.37 20.92 38.89
C SER A 436 17.32 20.14 39.67
N VAL A 437 17.72 18.98 40.19
CA VAL A 437 16.87 18.03 40.93
C VAL A 437 17.42 17.76 42.33
N GLY A 438 18.50 18.41 42.75
CA GLY A 438 19.12 18.24 44.07
C GLY A 438 18.16 18.44 45.25
N HIS A 439 17.16 19.31 45.07
CA HIS A 439 16.13 19.61 46.07
C HIS A 439 15.01 18.55 46.15
N LEU A 440 14.95 17.60 45.21
CA LEU A 440 13.96 16.54 45.23
C LEU A 440 14.33 15.49 46.31
N PRO A 441 13.36 14.99 47.09
CA PRO A 441 13.58 13.83 47.95
C PRO A 441 14.12 12.62 47.19
N GLN A 442 14.80 11.71 47.89
CA GLN A 442 15.19 10.42 47.30
C GLN A 442 13.95 9.66 46.86
N GLY A 443 13.96 9.13 45.64
CA GLY A 443 12.79 8.47 45.07
C GLY A 443 12.81 8.36 43.56
N MET A 444 11.70 7.88 43.02
CA MET A 444 11.50 7.69 41.59
C MET A 444 10.59 8.78 41.03
N TYR A 445 11.00 9.34 39.90
CA TYR A 445 10.33 10.48 39.26
C TYR A 445 10.13 10.20 37.77
N LEU A 446 9.13 10.89 37.21
CA LEU A 446 8.76 10.84 35.80
C LEU A 446 9.00 12.21 35.19
N TRP A 447 9.92 12.31 34.26
CA TRP A 447 10.09 13.47 33.39
C TRP A 447 9.18 13.30 32.17
N SER A 448 8.46 14.35 31.77
CA SER A 448 7.55 14.32 30.62
C SER A 448 7.74 15.52 29.73
N CYS A 449 7.54 15.34 28.43
CA CYS A 449 7.54 16.39 27.43
C CYS A 449 6.56 16.02 26.30
N GLY A 450 5.49 16.80 26.15
CA GLY A 450 4.33 16.40 25.34
C GLY A 450 3.62 15.18 25.95
N GLU A 451 3.35 14.16 25.13
CA GLU A 451 2.72 12.89 25.55
C GLU A 451 3.72 11.82 26.00
N ARG A 452 5.03 12.10 25.95
CA ARG A 452 6.08 11.12 26.24
C ARG A 452 6.62 11.30 27.66
N VAL A 453 7.00 10.20 28.29
CA VAL A 453 7.44 10.12 29.69
C VAL A 453 8.70 9.26 29.81
N GLU A 454 9.71 9.76 30.52
CA GLU A 454 10.93 9.06 30.90
C GLU A 454 11.06 8.97 32.42
N ARG A 455 11.62 7.87 32.92
CA ARG A 455 11.76 7.63 34.36
C ARG A 455 13.19 7.86 34.82
N PHE A 456 13.37 8.54 35.95
CA PHE A 456 14.66 8.63 36.64
C PHE A 456 14.57 8.40 38.16
N VAL A 457 15.69 8.00 38.76
CA VAL A 457 15.84 7.75 40.19
C VAL A 457 16.71 8.85 40.80
N LYS A 458 16.21 9.55 41.83
CA LYS A 458 16.95 10.50 42.64
C LYS A 458 17.59 9.77 43.82
N ASN A 459 18.92 9.80 43.88
CA ASN A 459 19.73 9.30 44.98
C ASN A 459 19.95 10.34 46.06
#